data_AF-A0A149V9I6-F1
#
_entry.id   AF-A0A149V9I6-F1
#
_cell.length_a   1.000
_cell.length_b   1.000
_cell.length_c   1.000
_cell.angle_alpha   90.00
_cell.angle_beta   90.00
_cell.angle_gamma   90.00
#
_symmetry.space_group_name_H-M   'P 1'
#
loop_
_entity.id
_entity.type
_entity.pdbx_description
1 polymer ?
#
loop_
_entity_poly.entity_id
_entity_poly.type
_entity_poly.pdbx_seq_one_letter_code
_entity_poly.pdbx_strand_id
1 'polypeptide(L)'
;MAAPLLAVTPVASAAQLDDAPLFASHKRFQAAYSAVRIMSNQPEPACNAPEADAYEARFDALVLEECDRLEELAAIPALTPQGQRLKAEIILALLPEHLRYSEMDGETQLILSLARDLVREKAA
;
A
#
# COMPACT_ATOMS: atom_id res chain seq x y z
N MET A 1 -39.61 -18.24 48.69
CA MET A 1 -39.74 -18.53 47.24
C MET A 1 -38.77 -17.59 46.53
N ALA A 2 -37.56 -18.05 46.22
CA ALA A 2 -36.53 -17.23 45.57
C ALA A 2 -36.53 -17.52 44.06
N ALA A 3 -36.70 -16.48 43.24
CA ALA A 3 -36.69 -16.57 41.79
C ALA A 3 -35.23 -16.54 41.27
N PRO A 4 -34.85 -17.37 40.29
CA PRO A 4 -33.53 -17.29 39.70
C PRO A 4 -33.51 -16.15 38.68
N LEU A 5 -32.64 -15.16 38.90
CA LEU A 5 -32.28 -14.18 37.89
C LEU A 5 -31.37 -14.87 36.86
N LEU A 6 -31.94 -15.19 35.69
CA LEU A 6 -31.16 -15.61 34.53
C LEU A 6 -30.37 -14.41 34.02
N ALA A 7 -29.07 -14.41 34.30
CA ALA A 7 -28.13 -13.49 33.68
C ALA A 7 -28.00 -13.84 32.19
N VAL A 8 -28.61 -13.04 31.33
CA VAL A 8 -28.31 -13.03 29.89
C VAL A 8 -26.96 -12.36 29.73
N THR A 9 -25.94 -13.15 29.39
CA THR A 9 -24.66 -12.61 28.93
C THR A 9 -24.85 -12.04 27.53
N PRO A 10 -24.55 -10.74 27.28
CA PRO A 10 -24.51 -10.24 25.93
C PRO A 10 -23.32 -10.87 25.22
N VAL A 11 -23.57 -11.69 24.20
CA VAL A 11 -22.55 -12.06 23.22
C VAL A 11 -22.27 -10.81 22.40
N ALA A 12 -21.27 -10.04 22.83
CA ALA A 12 -20.64 -9.07 21.97
C ALA A 12 -19.92 -9.86 20.87
N SER A 13 -20.52 -9.91 19.67
CA SER A 13 -19.78 -10.31 18.49
C SER A 13 -18.70 -9.24 18.27
N ALA A 14 -17.49 -9.51 18.75
CA ALA A 14 -16.33 -8.72 18.41
C ALA A 14 -16.17 -8.86 16.89
N ALA A 15 -16.60 -7.85 16.15
CA ALA A 15 -16.28 -7.73 14.74
C ALA A 15 -14.75 -7.76 14.64
N GLN A 16 -14.23 -8.90 14.19
CA GLN A 16 -12.80 -9.12 14.09
C GLN A 16 -12.27 -8.10 13.09
N LEU A 17 -11.51 -7.13 13.56
CA LEU A 17 -10.80 -6.17 12.71
C LEU A 17 -9.89 -7.00 11.80
N ASP A 18 -10.22 -7.07 10.51
CA ASP A 18 -9.53 -7.90 9.54
C ASP A 18 -9.03 -7.05 8.36
N ASP A 19 -7.72 -7.16 8.12
CA ASP A 19 -7.00 -6.50 7.03
C ASP A 19 -6.86 -7.41 5.79
N ALA A 20 -7.59 -8.53 5.71
CA ALA A 20 -7.59 -9.39 4.52
C ALA A 20 -7.79 -8.62 3.20
N PRO A 21 -8.72 -7.63 3.08
CA PRO A 21 -8.85 -6.82 1.88
C PRO A 21 -7.59 -5.98 1.59
N LEU A 22 -6.98 -5.40 2.64
CA LEU A 22 -5.74 -4.62 2.52
C LEU A 22 -4.60 -5.49 2.00
N PHE A 23 -4.42 -6.70 2.54
CA PHE A 23 -3.37 -7.62 2.10
C PHE A 23 -3.61 -8.14 0.68
N ALA A 24 -4.86 -8.38 0.30
CA ALA A 24 -5.20 -8.76 -1.07
C ALA A 24 -4.93 -7.63 -2.07
N SER A 25 -5.26 -6.38 -1.69
CA SER A 25 -4.95 -5.19 -2.50
C SER A 25 -3.45 -4.98 -2.62
N HIS A 26 -2.69 -5.13 -1.52
CA HIS A 26 -1.22 -5.05 -1.54
C HIS A 26 -0.57 -6.05 -2.50
N LYS A 27 -1.05 -7.28 -2.57
CA LYS A 27 -0.52 -8.26 -3.54
C LYS A 27 -0.72 -7.80 -4.99
N ARG A 28 -1.86 -7.16 -5.29
CA ARG A 28 -2.15 -6.63 -6.64
C ARG A 28 -1.27 -5.43 -6.95
N PHE A 29 -1.13 -4.50 -6.01
CA PHE A 29 -0.19 -3.39 -6.11
C PHE A 29 1.25 -3.88 -6.35
N GLN A 30 1.71 -4.84 -5.55
CA GLN A 30 3.07 -5.39 -5.67
C GLN A 30 3.30 -6.00 -7.06
N ALA A 31 2.31 -6.68 -7.63
CA ALA A 31 2.42 -7.26 -8.96
C ALA A 31 2.56 -6.18 -10.04
N ALA A 32 1.74 -5.11 -9.99
CA ALA A 32 1.82 -3.97 -10.92
C ALA A 32 3.16 -3.23 -10.77
N TYR A 33 3.54 -2.87 -9.53
CA TYR A 33 4.81 -2.23 -9.20
C TYR A 33 6.01 -3.02 -9.74
N SER A 34 6.00 -4.34 -9.56
CA SER A 34 7.06 -5.22 -10.06
C SER A 34 7.08 -5.26 -11.59
N ALA A 35 5.93 -5.27 -12.25
CA ALA A 35 5.84 -5.28 -13.71
C ALA A 35 6.42 -3.99 -14.33
N VAL A 36 6.11 -2.82 -13.77
CA VAL A 36 6.68 -1.54 -14.18
C VAL A 36 8.20 -1.56 -14.05
N ARG A 37 8.72 -1.98 -12.89
CA ARG A 37 10.18 -2.05 -12.65
C ARG A 37 10.86 -3.08 -13.54
N ILE A 38 10.22 -4.21 -13.85
CA ILE A 38 10.76 -5.19 -14.81
C ILE A 38 10.88 -4.56 -16.19
N MET A 39 9.83 -3.88 -16.67
CA MET A 39 9.83 -3.28 -18.01
C MET A 39 10.79 -2.09 -18.12
N SER A 40 10.87 -1.25 -17.08
CA SER A 40 11.81 -0.12 -17.02
C SER A 40 13.28 -0.54 -17.03
N ASN A 41 13.60 -1.77 -16.62
CA ASN A 41 14.95 -2.32 -16.69
C ASN A 41 15.25 -3.04 -18.03
N GLN A 42 14.27 -3.16 -18.92
CA GLN A 42 14.49 -3.73 -20.26
C GLN A 42 15.09 -2.68 -21.19
N PRO A 43 15.96 -3.08 -22.14
CA PRO A 43 16.43 -2.17 -23.18
C PRO A 43 15.25 -1.61 -23.98
N GLU A 44 15.15 -0.29 -24.06
CA GLU A 44 14.15 0.38 -24.88
C GLU A 44 14.41 0.12 -26.39
N PRO A 45 13.36 -0.07 -27.21
CA PRO A 45 13.49 -0.10 -28.66
C PRO A 45 14.09 1.20 -29.21
N ALA A 46 14.72 1.12 -30.39
CA ALA A 46 15.26 2.31 -31.03
C ALA A 46 14.15 3.32 -31.37
N CYS A 47 14.41 4.62 -31.16
CA CYS A 47 13.49 5.69 -31.54
C CYS A 47 13.07 5.55 -33.01
N ASN A 48 11.75 5.67 -33.27
CA ASN A 48 11.10 5.52 -34.58
C ASN A 48 10.98 4.08 -35.11
N ALA A 49 11.29 3.06 -34.32
CA ALA A 49 10.91 1.69 -34.64
C ALA A 49 9.40 1.49 -34.38
N PRO A 50 8.65 0.73 -35.20
CA PRO A 50 7.25 0.41 -34.93
C PRO A 50 7.02 -0.25 -33.55
N GLU A 51 8.03 -0.96 -33.05
CA GLU A 51 8.01 -1.57 -31.73
C GLU A 51 8.15 -0.55 -30.58
N ALA A 52 8.63 0.66 -30.85
CA ALA A 52 8.75 1.74 -29.85
C ALA A 52 7.38 2.22 -29.40
N ASP A 53 6.46 2.50 -30.32
CA ASP A 53 5.10 2.94 -30.00
C ASP A 53 4.35 1.89 -29.16
N ALA A 54 4.52 0.61 -29.51
CA ALA A 54 3.90 -0.49 -28.76
C ALA A 54 4.53 -0.69 -27.38
N TYR A 55 5.85 -0.45 -27.25
CA TYR A 55 6.55 -0.48 -25.98
C TYR A 55 6.08 0.67 -25.08
N GLU A 56 6.06 1.90 -25.58
CA GLU A 56 5.61 3.08 -24.84
C GLU A 56 4.17 2.93 -24.36
N ALA A 57 3.25 2.56 -25.26
CA ALA A 57 1.84 2.37 -24.90
C ALA A 57 1.65 1.29 -23.82
N ARG A 58 2.46 0.21 -23.85
CA ARG A 58 2.42 -0.82 -22.82
C ARG A 58 3.02 -0.34 -21.51
N PHE A 59 4.09 0.44 -21.55
CA PHE A 59 4.72 0.99 -20.35
C PHE A 59 3.76 1.96 -19.65
N ASP A 60 3.14 2.87 -20.40
CA ASP A 60 2.13 3.81 -19.89
C ASP A 60 0.97 3.07 -19.24
N ALA A 61 0.46 2.00 -19.87
CA ALA A 61 -0.61 1.19 -19.30
C ALA A 61 -0.21 0.54 -17.96
N LEU A 62 1.04 0.07 -17.82
CA LEU A 62 1.53 -0.50 -16.56
C LEU A 62 1.69 0.58 -15.47
N VAL A 63 2.17 1.78 -15.83
CA VAL A 63 2.30 2.90 -14.89
C VAL A 63 0.92 3.35 -14.40
N LEU A 64 -0.07 3.47 -15.29
CA LEU A 64 -1.45 3.76 -14.92
C LEU A 64 -2.02 2.70 -13.98
N GLU A 65 -1.80 1.41 -14.28
CA GLU A 65 -2.23 0.33 -13.38
C GLU A 65 -1.54 0.41 -12.01
N GLU A 66 -0.24 0.72 -11.94
CA GLU A 66 0.47 0.91 -10.67
C GLU A 66 -0.17 2.03 -9.84
N CYS A 67 -0.47 3.17 -10.46
CA CYS A 67 -1.15 4.29 -9.81
C CYS A 67 -2.54 3.91 -9.29
N ASP A 68 -3.38 3.31 -10.13
CA ASP A 68 -4.74 2.88 -9.76
C ASP A 68 -4.71 1.90 -8.57
N ARG A 69 -3.75 0.96 -8.56
CA ARG A 69 -3.60 0.00 -7.45
C ARG A 69 -3.10 0.64 -6.17
N LEU A 70 -2.23 1.63 -6.27
CA LEU A 70 -1.76 2.38 -5.10
C LEU A 70 -2.91 3.19 -4.49
N GLU A 71 -3.74 3.83 -5.32
CA GLU A 71 -4.93 4.55 -4.88
C GLU A 71 -5.95 3.61 -4.22
N GLU A 72 -6.23 2.44 -4.81
CA GLU A 72 -7.09 1.40 -4.23
C GLU A 72 -6.56 0.98 -2.85
N LEU A 73 -5.26 0.73 -2.72
CA LEU A 73 -4.63 0.36 -1.46
C LEU A 73 -4.69 1.48 -0.42
N ALA A 74 -4.49 2.73 -0.84
CA ALA A 74 -4.55 3.90 0.03
C ALA A 74 -5.95 4.06 0.65
N ALA A 75 -7.00 3.81 -0.14
CA ALA A 75 -8.40 3.93 0.28
C ALA A 75 -8.84 2.87 1.32
N ILE A 76 -8.19 1.71 1.39
CA ILE A 76 -8.54 0.66 2.36
C ILE A 76 -7.95 0.99 3.74
N PRO A 77 -8.74 1.16 4.81
CA PRO A 77 -8.20 1.44 6.14
C PRO A 77 -7.37 0.25 6.66
N ALA A 78 -6.30 0.55 7.39
CA ALA A 78 -5.54 -0.44 8.13
C ALA A 78 -6.11 -0.55 9.54
N LEU A 79 -6.72 -1.69 9.85
CA LEU A 79 -7.44 -1.93 11.10
C LEU A 79 -6.59 -2.66 12.14
N THR A 80 -5.48 -3.27 11.72
CA THR A 80 -4.55 -3.97 12.60
C THR A 80 -3.16 -3.31 12.62
N PRO A 81 -2.34 -3.52 13.67
CA PRO A 81 -0.95 -3.07 13.68
C PRO A 81 -0.14 -3.59 12.49
N GLN A 82 -0.45 -4.80 12.00
CA GLN A 82 0.22 -5.36 10.83
C GLN A 82 -0.14 -4.60 9.54
N GLY A 83 -1.41 -4.22 9.36
CA GLY A 83 -1.83 -3.40 8.23
C GLY A 83 -1.23 -1.99 8.28
N GLN A 84 -1.16 -1.39 9.47
CA GLN A 84 -0.56 -0.07 9.66
C GLN A 84 0.92 -0.07 9.29
N ARG A 85 1.64 -1.09 9.79
CA ARG A 85 3.04 -1.32 9.43
C ARG A 85 3.22 -1.53 7.93
N LEU A 86 2.36 -2.31 7.29
CA LEU A 86 2.44 -2.52 5.85
C LEU A 86 2.36 -1.20 5.07
N LYS A 87 1.38 -0.34 5.41
CA LYS A 87 1.29 0.98 4.79
C LYS A 87 2.51 1.84 5.07
N ALA A 88 3.05 1.78 6.29
CA ALA A 88 4.26 2.48 6.64
C ALA A 88 5.48 2.01 5.81
N GLU A 89 5.64 0.71 5.60
CA GLU A 89 6.69 0.15 4.73
C GLU A 89 6.55 0.65 3.28
N ILE A 90 5.33 0.70 2.74
CA ILE A 90 5.06 1.25 1.40
C ILE A 90 5.41 2.74 1.32
N ILE A 91 4.98 3.54 2.30
CA ILE A 91 5.28 4.99 2.36
C ILE A 91 6.79 5.21 2.38
N LEU A 92 7.53 4.48 3.21
CA LEU A 92 8.98 4.62 3.32
C LEU A 92 9.73 4.16 2.06
N ALA A 93 9.17 3.21 1.31
CA ALA A 93 9.73 2.76 0.04
C ALA A 93 9.49 3.77 -1.09
N LEU A 94 8.29 4.33 -1.19
CA LEU A 94 7.87 5.13 -2.35
C LEU A 94 8.11 6.63 -2.16
N LEU A 95 7.72 7.20 -1.02
CA LEU A 95 7.64 8.64 -0.85
C LEU A 95 9.00 9.36 -0.99
N PRO A 96 10.13 8.83 -0.48
CA PRO A 96 11.43 9.45 -0.69
C PRO A 96 11.86 9.51 -2.17
N GLU A 97 11.50 8.51 -2.97
CA GLU A 97 11.80 8.49 -4.40
C GLU A 97 10.98 9.56 -5.15
N HIS A 98 9.68 9.64 -4.86
CA HIS A 98 8.77 10.63 -5.46
C HIS A 98 9.14 12.07 -5.12
N LEU A 99 9.76 12.29 -3.96
CA LEU A 99 10.18 13.60 -3.51
C LEU A 99 11.65 13.91 -3.81
N ARG A 100 12.37 13.06 -4.54
CA ARG A 100 13.80 13.25 -4.82
C ARG A 100 14.12 14.61 -5.44
N TYR A 101 13.18 15.19 -6.18
CA TYR A 101 13.32 16.47 -6.86
C TYR A 101 12.43 17.59 -6.28
N SER A 102 11.79 17.35 -5.14
CA SER A 102 10.87 18.28 -4.49
C SER A 102 11.40 18.69 -3.11
N GLU A 103 11.07 19.91 -2.66
CA GLU A 103 11.35 20.30 -1.28
C GLU A 103 10.49 19.48 -0.31
N MET A 104 11.09 19.03 0.79
CA MET A 104 10.40 18.21 1.79
C MET A 104 9.87 19.08 2.93
N ASP A 105 8.56 19.32 2.93
CA ASP A 105 7.87 20.11 3.94
C ASP A 105 7.71 19.38 5.29
N GLY A 106 7.26 20.12 6.31
CA GLY A 106 7.09 19.60 7.66
C GLY A 106 6.03 18.50 7.77
N GLU A 107 4.96 18.56 6.96
CA GLU A 107 3.88 17.56 6.96
C GLU A 107 4.39 16.22 6.43
N THR A 108 5.13 16.25 5.33
CA THR A 108 5.80 15.08 4.76
C THR A 108 6.79 14.48 5.76
N GLN A 109 7.60 15.32 6.43
CA GLN A 109 8.54 14.84 7.44
C GLN A 109 7.82 14.14 8.61
N LEU A 110 6.68 14.67 9.04
CA LEU A 110 5.86 14.06 10.08
C LEU A 110 5.31 12.70 9.64
N ILE A 111 4.81 12.60 8.39
CA ILE A 111 4.33 11.33 7.80
C ILE A 111 5.45 10.29 7.78
N LEU A 112 6.64 10.66 7.30
CA LEU A 112 7.80 9.77 7.26
C LEU A 112 8.28 9.38 8.66
N SER A 113 8.20 10.29 9.64
CA SER A 113 8.51 9.98 11.04
C SER A 113 7.55 8.94 11.59
N LEU A 114 6.24 9.16 11.44
CA LEU A 114 5.21 8.22 11.87
C LEU A 114 5.38 6.84 11.21
N ALA A 115 5.68 6.80 9.91
CA ALA A 115 5.92 5.55 9.21
C ALA A 115 7.14 4.81 9.78
N ARG A 116 8.22 5.51 10.14
CA ARG A 116 9.39 4.87 10.80
C ARG A 116 9.03 4.29 12.16
N ASP A 117 8.21 4.99 12.95
CA ASP A 117 7.80 4.55 14.28
C ASP A 117 6.97 3.26 14.20
N LEU A 118 6.01 3.19 13.28
CA LEU A 118 5.16 2.02 13.05
C LEU A 118 5.94 0.78 12.58
N VAL A 119 7.06 0.95 11.86
CA VAL A 119 7.92 -0.17 11.47
C VAL A 119 8.80 -0.65 12.64
N ARG A 120 9.21 0.26 13.53
CA ARG A 120 10.09 -0.01 14.67
C ARG A 120 9.41 -0.72 15.84
N GLU A 121 8.11 -0.54 16.06
CA GLU A 121 7.36 -1.11 17.21
C GLU A 121 7.44 -2.63 17.37
N LYS A 122 7.95 -3.38 16.38
CA LYS A 122 8.13 -4.84 16.45
C LYS A 122 9.59 -5.30 16.64
N ALA A 123 10.55 -4.38 16.64
CA ALA A 123 11.96 -4.71 16.86
C ALA A 123 12.36 -4.71 18.34
N ALA A 124 11.43 -4.33 19.23
CA ALA A 124 11.60 -4.27 20.68
C ALA A 124 10.80 -5.37 21.40
#